data_AF-A0A520RCH3-F1
#
_entry.id   AF-A0A520RCH3-F1
#
_cell.length_a   1.000
_cell.length_b   1.000
_cell.length_c   1.000
_cell.angle_alpha   90.00
_cell.angle_beta   90.00
_cell.angle_gamma   90.00
#
_symmetry.space_group_name_H-M   'P 1'
#
loop_
_entity.id
_entity.type
_entity.pdbx_description
1 polymer ?
#
loop_
_entity_poly.entity_id
_entity_poly.type
_entity_poly.pdbx_seq_one_letter_code
_entity_poly.pdbx_strand_id
1 'polypeptide(L)'
;MLSPTKLIEKIYTAAGRVTVEDLLSRSDYQELRQDLLRLVLQHKRKRRVRLDDNLSIVFENRLTAWLQAQEELRWLAQPGLRDIDDILERANQLVAEPGHLAATIFVDGAHRPAVSGYVDAIASHEFDLGVHFDGHIMEGQFVEAPHEGWNTVHPLRFSPTVREAEQPVIFWGNGTTQAIPLPNYVQTALGMDLNRSPTPYFLFA
;
A
#
# COMPACT_ATOMS: atom_id res chain seq x y z
N MET A 1 -8.23 26.97 -4.69
CA MET A 1 -8.17 25.51 -4.49
C MET A 1 -7.11 24.94 -5.42
N LEU A 2 -6.25 24.01 -4.97
CA LEU A 2 -5.30 23.34 -5.86
C LEU A 2 -6.06 22.46 -6.85
N SER A 3 -5.60 22.38 -8.11
CA SER A 3 -6.10 21.35 -9.04
C SER A 3 -5.83 19.94 -8.47
N PRO A 4 -6.65 18.92 -8.79
CA PRO A 4 -6.43 17.54 -8.34
C PRO A 4 -4.99 17.06 -8.50
N THR A 5 -4.37 17.31 -9.66
CA THR A 5 -2.98 16.89 -9.95
C THR A 5 -1.96 17.54 -9.01
N LYS A 6 -2.04 18.86 -8.80
CA LYS A 6 -1.16 19.57 -7.86
C LYS A 6 -1.38 19.13 -6.41
N LEU A 7 -2.61 18.76 -6.06
CA LEU A 7 -2.91 18.24 -4.73
C LEU A 7 -2.26 16.88 -4.51
N ILE A 8 -2.45 15.91 -5.42
CA ILE A 8 -1.82 14.59 -5.27
C ILE A 8 -0.29 14.67 -5.27
N GLU A 9 0.29 15.60 -6.04
CA GLU A 9 1.73 15.85 -6.06
C GLU A 9 2.23 16.38 -4.72
N LYS A 10 1.53 17.36 -4.13
CA LYS A 10 1.82 17.85 -2.78
C LYS A 10 1.77 16.71 -1.75
N ILE A 11 0.71 15.90 -1.78
CA ILE A 11 0.53 14.79 -0.83
C ILE A 11 1.61 13.73 -1.02
N TYR A 12 1.93 13.36 -2.27
CA TYR A 12 2.92 12.34 -2.59
C TYR A 12 4.34 12.74 -2.19
N THR A 13 4.74 13.98 -2.45
CA THR A 13 6.11 14.47 -2.22
C THR A 13 6.36 14.92 -0.78
N ALA A 14 5.30 15.15 0.00
CA ALA A 14 5.42 15.47 1.43
C ALA A 14 6.06 14.31 2.21
N ALA A 15 6.89 14.65 3.19
CA ALA A 15 7.58 13.68 4.03
C ALA A 15 6.70 13.20 5.20
N GLY A 16 6.89 11.94 5.61
CA GLY A 16 6.30 11.42 6.84
C GLY A 16 4.83 11.00 6.75
N ARG A 17 4.20 10.88 7.91
CA ARG A 17 2.81 10.41 8.12
C ARG A 17 1.79 11.45 7.69
N VAL A 18 0.65 11.01 7.17
CA VAL A 18 -0.49 11.88 6.82
C VAL A 18 -1.02 12.52 8.10
N THR A 19 -1.21 13.83 8.08
CA THR A 19 -1.69 14.62 9.23
C THR A 19 -3.02 15.30 8.92
N VAL A 20 -3.61 15.93 9.93
CA VAL A 20 -4.90 16.64 9.80
C VAL A 20 -4.81 17.76 8.77
N GLU A 21 -3.66 18.41 8.64
CA GLU A 21 -3.41 19.52 7.69
C GLU A 21 -3.38 19.06 6.22
N ASP A 22 -3.26 17.75 5.97
CA ASP A 22 -3.36 17.16 4.64
C ASP A 22 -4.80 16.87 4.22
N LEU A 23 -5.72 16.78 5.19
CA LEU A 23 -7.10 16.41 4.95
C LEU A 23 -7.88 17.56 4.30
N LEU A 24 -8.86 17.18 3.49
CA LEU A 24 -9.76 18.12 2.85
C LEU A 24 -11.01 18.22 3.71
N SER A 25 -11.69 19.37 3.64
CA SER A 25 -13.06 19.42 4.15
C SER A 25 -13.94 18.43 3.37
N ARG A 26 -15.04 17.98 3.99
CA ARG A 26 -15.97 17.05 3.33
C ARG A 26 -16.51 17.61 2.01
N SER A 27 -16.79 18.91 1.95
CA SER A 27 -17.26 19.58 0.72
C SER A 27 -16.18 19.58 -0.35
N ASP A 28 -14.95 19.97 0.00
CA ASP A 28 -13.85 20.04 -0.96
C ASP A 28 -13.48 18.65 -1.49
N TYR A 29 -13.48 17.64 -0.60
CA TYR A 29 -13.23 16.27 -1.02
C TYR A 29 -14.32 15.77 -1.96
N GLN A 30 -15.61 16.01 -1.64
CA GLN A 30 -16.72 15.56 -2.47
C GLN A 30 -16.69 16.18 -3.88
N GLU A 31 -16.27 17.44 -4.00
CA GLU A 31 -16.09 18.14 -5.28
C GLU A 31 -14.98 17.48 -6.12
N LEU A 32 -13.84 17.15 -5.51
CA LEU A 32 -12.67 16.61 -6.22
C LEU A 32 -12.65 15.08 -6.33
N ARG A 33 -13.54 14.38 -5.61
CA ARG A 33 -13.43 12.93 -5.34
C ARG A 33 -13.23 12.09 -6.59
N GLN A 34 -14.01 12.35 -7.65
CA GLN A 34 -13.94 11.55 -8.87
C GLN A 34 -12.55 11.63 -9.53
N ASP A 35 -11.96 12.83 -9.58
CA ASP A 35 -10.63 13.02 -10.13
C ASP A 35 -9.54 12.42 -9.23
N LEU A 36 -9.66 12.61 -7.92
CA LEU A 36 -8.71 12.05 -6.96
C LEU A 36 -8.71 10.51 -7.01
N LEU A 37 -9.88 9.88 -7.02
CA LEU A 37 -10.00 8.43 -7.17
C LEU A 37 -9.39 7.95 -8.49
N ARG A 38 -9.73 8.60 -9.61
CA ARG A 38 -9.19 8.22 -10.92
C ARG A 38 -7.66 8.26 -10.94
N LEU A 39 -7.08 9.35 -10.43
CA LEU A 39 -5.63 9.54 -10.39
C LEU A 39 -4.96 8.53 -9.45
N VAL A 40 -5.44 8.38 -8.22
CA VAL A 40 -4.81 7.45 -7.25
C VAL A 40 -5.02 5.98 -7.65
N LEU A 41 -6.13 5.61 -8.30
CA LEU A 41 -6.28 4.26 -8.85
C LEU A 41 -5.29 3.99 -9.98
N GLN A 42 -5.00 4.98 -10.83
CA GLN A 42 -3.93 4.88 -11.82
C GLN A 42 -2.56 4.71 -11.15
N HIS A 43 -2.33 5.35 -10.00
CA HIS A 43 -1.14 5.12 -9.16
C HIS A 43 -1.03 3.67 -8.72
N LYS A 44 -2.09 3.16 -8.10
CA LYS A 44 -2.13 1.82 -7.50
C LYS A 44 -1.91 0.75 -8.56
N ARG A 45 -2.40 0.95 -9.79
CA ARG A 45 -2.14 0.04 -10.93
C ARG A 45 -0.65 -0.13 -11.22
N LYS A 46 0.15 0.93 -11.10
CA LYS A 46 1.61 0.89 -11.31
C LYS A 46 2.38 0.31 -10.12
N ARG A 47 1.67 -0.10 -9.07
CA ARG A 47 2.21 -0.66 -7.82
C ARG A 47 1.63 -2.02 -7.48
N ARG A 48 0.72 -2.52 -8.33
CA ARG A 48 0.08 -3.80 -8.16
C ARG A 48 0.88 -4.88 -8.88
N VAL A 49 1.10 -5.99 -8.19
CA VAL A 49 1.68 -7.22 -8.74
C VAL A 49 0.69 -8.35 -8.48
N ARG A 50 0.39 -9.12 -9.52
CA ARG A 50 -0.33 -10.39 -9.37
C ARG A 50 0.70 -11.45 -9.00
N LEU A 51 0.52 -12.10 -7.85
CA LEU A 51 1.45 -13.14 -7.39
C LEU A 51 1.05 -14.49 -8.00
N ASP A 52 -0.23 -14.83 -7.90
CA ASP A 52 -0.84 -16.01 -8.53
C ASP A 52 -2.34 -15.77 -8.81
N ASP A 53 -3.10 -16.80 -9.16
CA ASP A 53 -4.55 -16.71 -9.46
C ASP A 53 -5.47 -16.31 -8.29
N ASN A 54 -4.96 -16.22 -7.05
CA ASN A 54 -5.73 -15.86 -5.85
C ASN A 54 -5.06 -14.79 -4.98
N LEU A 55 -3.82 -14.38 -5.26
CA LEU A 55 -3.08 -13.39 -4.49
C LEU A 55 -2.60 -12.20 -5.34
N SER A 56 -2.85 -11.00 -4.85
CA SER A 56 -2.23 -9.78 -5.40
C SER A 56 -1.68 -8.91 -4.29
N ILE A 57 -0.65 -8.13 -4.59
CA ILE A 57 -0.06 -7.17 -3.67
C ILE A 57 -0.09 -5.80 -4.31
N VAL A 58 -0.34 -4.76 -3.50
CA VAL A 58 -0.18 -3.36 -3.89
C VAL A 58 0.83 -2.73 -2.96
N PHE A 59 1.92 -2.18 -3.49
CA PHE A 59 2.84 -1.37 -2.70
C PHE A 59 2.22 0.00 -2.42
N GLU A 60 2.00 0.27 -1.14
CA GLU A 60 1.27 1.44 -0.65
C GLU A 60 2.25 2.55 -0.26
N ASN A 61 1.75 3.78 -0.20
CA ASN A 61 2.55 4.94 0.18
C ASN A 61 1.69 6.04 0.81
N ARG A 62 2.30 7.20 1.09
CA ARG A 62 1.61 8.37 1.64
C ARG A 62 0.36 8.80 0.87
N LEU A 63 0.40 8.78 -0.45
CA LEU A 63 -0.74 9.18 -1.28
C LEU A 63 -1.90 8.18 -1.18
N THR A 64 -1.60 6.89 -1.13
CA THR A 64 -2.65 5.88 -0.99
C THR A 64 -3.25 5.84 0.41
N ALA A 65 -2.42 6.04 1.44
CA ALA A 65 -2.85 6.25 2.82
C ALA A 65 -3.79 7.46 2.94
N TRP A 66 -3.41 8.59 2.35
CA TRP A 66 -4.22 9.81 2.36
C TRP A 66 -5.58 9.59 1.72
N LEU A 67 -5.63 8.92 0.55
CA LEU A 67 -6.92 8.63 -0.09
C LEU A 67 -7.79 7.70 0.78
N GLN A 68 -7.19 6.70 1.44
CA GLN A 68 -7.94 5.83 2.34
C GLN A 68 -8.55 6.62 3.50
N ALA A 69 -7.78 7.50 4.14
CA ALA A 69 -8.29 8.36 5.20
C ALA A 69 -9.46 9.23 4.73
N GLN A 70 -9.36 9.82 3.53
CA GLN A 70 -10.44 10.63 2.95
C GLN A 70 -11.70 9.81 2.67
N GLU A 71 -11.56 8.60 2.11
CA GLU A 71 -12.70 7.72 1.85
C GLU A 71 -13.36 7.22 3.13
N GLU A 72 -12.60 6.95 4.20
CA GLU A 72 -13.16 6.62 5.53
C GLU A 72 -13.90 7.81 6.14
N LEU A 73 -13.27 9.00 6.19
CA LEU A 73 -13.88 10.22 6.73
C LEU A 73 -15.17 10.61 5.99
N ARG A 74 -15.26 10.35 4.68
CA ARG A 74 -16.45 10.64 3.88
C ARG A 74 -17.71 9.93 4.40
N TRP A 75 -17.56 8.75 5.01
CA TRP A 75 -18.68 8.00 5.57
C TRP A 75 -19.20 8.61 6.88
N LEU A 76 -18.40 9.46 7.53
CA LEU A 76 -18.77 10.13 8.77
C LEU A 76 -19.43 11.48 8.47
N ALA A 77 -20.61 11.70 9.07
CA ALA A 77 -21.36 12.91 8.84
C ALA A 77 -20.67 14.15 9.46
N GLN A 78 -20.20 14.00 10.70
CA GLN A 78 -19.51 15.01 11.52
C GLN A 78 -18.45 14.30 12.38
N PRO A 79 -17.25 13.99 11.83
CA PRO A 79 -16.19 13.34 12.60
C PRO A 79 -15.65 14.28 13.68
N GLY A 80 -15.50 13.77 14.90
CA GLY A 80 -14.78 14.43 15.99
C GLY A 80 -13.26 14.24 15.88
N LEU A 81 -12.49 14.89 16.76
CA LEU A 81 -11.03 14.77 16.77
C LEU A 81 -10.55 13.32 16.92
N ARG A 82 -11.18 12.56 17.84
CA ARG A 82 -10.85 11.16 18.06
C ARG A 82 -11.11 10.29 16.82
N ASP A 83 -12.21 10.53 16.11
CA ASP A 83 -12.51 9.79 14.88
C ASP A 83 -11.44 10.05 13.81
N ILE A 84 -10.98 11.30 13.70
CA ILE A 84 -9.92 11.70 12.77
C ILE A 84 -8.61 11.04 13.15
N ASP A 85 -8.23 11.08 14.42
CA ASP A 85 -6.98 10.47 14.91
C ASP A 85 -6.96 8.96 14.67
N ASP A 86 -8.05 8.26 14.98
CA ASP A 86 -8.18 6.81 14.78
C ASP A 86 -8.10 6.44 13.28
N ILE A 87 -8.72 7.23 12.40
CA ILE A 87 -8.64 7.04 10.94
C ILE A 87 -7.22 7.29 10.42
N LEU A 88 -6.59 8.38 10.86
CA LEU A 88 -5.22 8.69 10.47
C LEU A 88 -4.25 7.64 10.98
N GLU A 89 -4.45 7.10 12.18
CA GLU A 89 -3.61 6.04 12.73
C GLU A 89 -3.66 4.79 11.85
N ARG A 90 -4.87 4.31 11.50
CA ARG A 90 -5.06 3.17 10.58
C ARG A 90 -4.49 3.45 9.20
N ALA A 91 -4.82 4.59 8.60
CA ALA A 91 -4.31 4.94 7.26
C ALA A 91 -2.77 5.02 7.23
N ASN A 92 -2.16 5.53 8.30
CA ASN A 92 -0.71 5.65 8.39
C ASN A 92 0.04 4.31 8.56
N GLN A 93 -0.67 3.21 8.80
CA GLN A 93 -0.11 1.87 8.65
C GLN A 93 0.37 1.58 7.21
N LEU A 94 -0.10 2.35 6.22
CA LEU A 94 0.32 2.25 4.82
C LEU A 94 1.46 3.20 4.44
N VAL A 95 1.96 4.02 5.37
CA VAL A 95 3.04 4.98 5.12
C VAL A 95 4.34 4.44 5.67
N ALA A 96 5.26 4.03 4.81
CA ALA A 96 6.56 3.49 5.21
C ALA A 96 7.50 4.56 5.77
N GLU A 97 8.33 4.14 6.72
CA GLU A 97 9.50 4.90 7.14
C GLU A 97 10.52 5.00 6.00
N PRO A 98 11.44 5.99 6.03
CA PRO A 98 12.54 6.04 5.07
C PRO A 98 13.28 4.70 5.00
N GLY A 99 13.56 4.22 3.79
CA GLY A 99 14.26 2.95 3.57
C GLY A 99 13.41 1.69 3.75
N HIS A 100 12.13 1.82 4.14
CA HIS A 100 11.19 0.71 4.31
C HIS A 100 10.13 0.73 3.20
N LEU A 101 9.43 -0.38 3.00
CA LEU A 101 8.26 -0.44 2.13
C LEU A 101 7.00 -0.79 2.93
N ALA A 102 5.85 -0.36 2.42
CA ALA A 102 4.53 -0.76 2.89
C ALA A 102 3.77 -1.39 1.72
N ALA A 103 2.95 -2.39 2.01
CA ALA A 103 2.06 -2.95 1.01
C ALA A 103 0.75 -3.43 1.63
N THR A 104 -0.19 -3.78 0.77
CA THR A 104 -1.38 -4.52 1.14
C THR A 104 -1.50 -5.75 0.24
N ILE A 105 -1.59 -6.93 0.84
CA ILE A 105 -1.92 -8.16 0.13
C ILE A 105 -3.44 -8.36 0.10
N PHE A 106 -3.93 -8.82 -1.04
CA PHE A 106 -5.32 -9.13 -1.31
C PHE A 106 -5.43 -10.61 -1.67
N VAL A 107 -6.30 -11.32 -0.96
CA VAL A 107 -6.69 -12.72 -1.24
C VAL A 107 -8.02 -12.69 -1.99
N ASP A 108 -7.96 -12.59 -3.32
CA ASP A 108 -9.08 -12.14 -4.16
C ASP A 108 -9.39 -13.07 -5.37
N GLY A 109 -9.11 -14.36 -5.23
CA GLY A 109 -9.35 -15.36 -6.28
C GLY A 109 -10.77 -15.92 -6.37
N ALA A 110 -11.11 -16.47 -7.54
CA ALA A 110 -12.40 -17.14 -7.76
C ALA A 110 -12.46 -18.55 -7.12
N HIS A 111 -11.31 -19.15 -6.81
CA HIS A 111 -11.22 -20.52 -6.31
C HIS A 111 -11.26 -20.58 -4.78
N ARG A 112 -12.47 -20.77 -4.23
CA ARG A 112 -12.73 -20.75 -2.78
C ARG A 112 -11.75 -21.58 -1.91
N PRO A 113 -11.39 -22.84 -2.26
CA PRO A 113 -10.43 -23.59 -1.46
C PRO A 113 -9.03 -22.97 -1.39
N ALA A 114 -8.57 -22.36 -2.47
CA ALA A 114 -7.25 -21.71 -2.50
C ALA A 114 -7.27 -20.40 -1.69
N VAL A 115 -8.34 -19.63 -1.81
CA VAL A 115 -8.57 -18.44 -0.98
C VAL A 115 -8.60 -18.82 0.51
N SER A 116 -9.34 -19.86 0.89
CA SER A 116 -9.36 -20.34 2.28
C SER A 116 -7.97 -20.73 2.75
N GLY A 117 -7.23 -21.51 1.97
CA GLY A 117 -5.86 -21.92 2.32
C GLY A 117 -4.91 -20.75 2.57
N TYR A 118 -5.01 -19.67 1.79
CA TYR A 118 -4.23 -18.46 2.03
C TYR A 118 -4.67 -17.69 3.27
N VAL A 119 -5.98 -17.53 3.48
CA VAL A 119 -6.50 -16.89 4.69
C VAL A 119 -6.07 -17.64 5.94
N ASP A 120 -6.18 -18.98 5.92
CA ASP A 120 -5.80 -19.85 7.04
C ASP A 120 -4.29 -19.80 7.31
N ALA A 121 -3.46 -19.81 6.26
CA ALA A 121 -2.00 -19.70 6.40
C ALA A 121 -1.57 -18.34 6.97
N ILE A 122 -2.19 -17.24 6.52
CA ILE A 122 -1.92 -15.91 7.07
C ILE A 122 -2.36 -15.84 8.54
N ALA A 123 -3.58 -16.29 8.87
CA ALA A 123 -4.10 -16.31 10.24
C ALA A 123 -3.23 -17.14 11.19
N SER A 124 -2.68 -18.25 10.70
CA SER A 124 -1.83 -19.16 11.47
C SER A 124 -0.35 -18.76 11.49
N HIS A 125 0.02 -17.64 10.86
CA HIS A 125 1.41 -17.18 10.72
C HIS A 125 2.31 -18.19 9.97
N GLU A 126 1.74 -18.98 9.08
CA GLU A 126 2.42 -19.96 8.22
C GLU A 126 2.57 -19.44 6.78
N PHE A 127 2.52 -18.12 6.58
CA PHE A 127 2.66 -17.47 5.28
C PHE A 127 3.80 -16.46 5.30
N ASP A 128 4.82 -16.74 4.48
CA ASP A 128 5.96 -15.86 4.27
C ASP A 128 5.76 -15.03 3.00
N LEU A 129 6.19 -13.77 3.05
CA LEU A 129 6.21 -12.85 1.91
C LEU A 129 7.42 -11.93 2.05
N GLY A 130 8.18 -11.74 0.97
CA GLY A 130 9.32 -10.83 0.99
C GLY A 130 9.66 -10.29 -0.39
N VAL A 131 10.51 -9.27 -0.39
CA VAL A 131 10.90 -8.53 -1.59
C VAL A 131 12.39 -8.31 -1.58
N HIS A 132 13.04 -8.61 -2.70
CA HIS A 132 14.38 -8.13 -2.99
C HIS A 132 14.26 -6.86 -3.83
N PHE A 133 14.82 -5.76 -3.36
CA PHE A 133 14.81 -4.49 -4.09
C PHE A 133 15.92 -3.56 -3.62
N ASP A 134 16.52 -2.81 -4.54
CA ASP A 134 17.62 -1.86 -4.26
C ASP A 134 18.82 -2.49 -3.51
N GLY A 135 19.11 -3.75 -3.82
CA GLY A 135 20.15 -4.54 -3.16
C GLY A 135 19.77 -5.08 -1.78
N HIS A 136 18.60 -4.72 -1.24
CA HIS A 136 18.11 -5.19 0.05
C HIS A 136 17.20 -6.42 -0.10
N ILE A 137 17.34 -7.36 0.83
CA ILE A 137 16.30 -8.34 1.15
C ILE A 137 15.40 -7.71 2.21
N MET A 138 14.08 -7.75 2.00
CA MET A 138 13.11 -7.20 2.94
C MET A 138 12.02 -8.24 3.20
N GLU A 139 11.91 -8.70 4.45
CA GLU A 139 10.86 -9.61 4.89
C GLU A 139 9.59 -8.85 5.26
N GLY A 140 8.45 -9.37 4.85
CA GLY A 140 7.13 -8.82 5.10
C GLY A 140 6.61 -9.20 6.48
N GLN A 141 6.17 -8.22 7.25
CA GLN A 141 5.52 -8.39 8.54
C GLN A 141 4.12 -7.80 8.50
N PHE A 142 3.11 -8.56 8.91
CA PHE A 142 1.74 -8.07 9.00
C PHE A 142 1.60 -7.01 10.10
N VAL A 143 0.92 -5.89 9.80
CA VAL A 143 0.79 -4.75 10.74
C VAL A 143 -0.14 -5.07 11.90
N GLU A 144 -1.26 -5.72 11.59
CA GLU A 144 -2.20 -6.23 12.59
C GLU A 144 -2.06 -7.74 12.63
N ALA A 145 -2.03 -8.30 13.84
CA ALA A 145 -2.12 -9.75 13.99
C ALA A 145 -3.41 -10.21 13.32
N PRO A 146 -3.35 -11.13 12.35
CA PRO A 146 -4.55 -11.57 11.67
C PRO A 146 -5.49 -12.20 12.71
N HIS A 147 -6.67 -11.58 12.87
CA HIS A 147 -7.69 -12.04 13.80
C HIS A 147 -8.49 -13.20 13.21
N GLU A 148 -9.04 -14.08 14.07
CA GLU A 148 -9.96 -15.13 13.62
C GLU A 148 -11.12 -14.52 12.82
N GLY A 149 -11.21 -14.87 11.54
CA GLY A 149 -12.22 -14.35 10.63
C GLY A 149 -11.76 -14.39 9.16
N TRP A 150 -12.72 -14.23 8.24
CA TRP A 150 -12.45 -14.17 6.80
C TRP A 150 -11.93 -12.78 6.41
N ASN A 151 -10.71 -12.43 6.83
CA ASN A 151 -10.04 -11.25 6.31
C ASN A 151 -9.28 -11.62 5.03
N THR A 152 -9.45 -10.85 3.98
CA THR A 152 -8.81 -11.05 2.66
C THR A 152 -7.89 -9.89 2.29
N VAL A 153 -7.71 -8.92 3.19
CA VAL A 153 -6.92 -7.71 2.95
C VAL A 153 -6.02 -7.49 4.15
N HIS A 154 -4.70 -7.58 3.94
CA HIS A 154 -3.74 -7.48 5.04
C HIS A 154 -2.64 -6.47 4.72
N PRO A 155 -2.46 -5.42 5.54
CA PRO A 155 -1.33 -4.51 5.42
C PRO A 155 -0.03 -5.19 5.91
N LEU A 156 1.07 -4.92 5.20
CA LEU A 156 2.41 -5.40 5.53
C LEU A 156 3.43 -4.26 5.58
N ARG A 157 4.45 -4.44 6.41
CA ARG A 157 5.71 -3.69 6.40
C ARG A 157 6.84 -4.56 5.91
N PHE A 158 7.76 -3.96 5.16
CA PHE A 158 8.98 -4.60 4.74
C PHE A 158 10.16 -3.80 5.28
N SER A 159 10.97 -4.46 6.08
CA SER A 159 12.16 -3.86 6.70
C SER A 159 13.41 -4.39 6.01
N PRO A 160 14.36 -3.52 5.61
CA PRO A 160 15.61 -3.96 5.00
C PRO A 160 16.44 -4.74 6.02
N THR A 161 16.81 -5.97 5.70
CA THR A 161 17.63 -6.83 6.57
C THR A 161 19.07 -6.90 6.10
N VAL A 162 19.31 -7.30 4.85
CA VAL A 162 20.66 -7.60 4.32
C VAL A 162 20.85 -7.00 2.92
N ARG A 163 22.05 -6.45 2.64
CA ARG A 163 22.46 -5.99 1.31
C ARG A 163 23.18 -7.08 0.51
N GLU A 164 22.44 -8.09 0.09
CA GLU A 164 22.99 -9.23 -0.67
C GLU A 164 22.13 -9.61 -1.90
N ALA A 165 21.05 -8.89 -2.17
CA ALA A 165 20.17 -9.24 -3.28
C ALA A 165 20.76 -8.83 -4.64
N GLU A 166 20.99 -9.81 -5.51
CA GLU A 166 21.50 -9.57 -6.86
C GLU A 166 20.42 -9.11 -7.85
N GLN A 167 19.15 -9.50 -7.64
CA GLN A 167 18.06 -9.22 -8.57
C GLN A 167 16.75 -8.84 -7.86
N PRO A 168 15.97 -7.89 -8.42
CA PRO A 168 14.65 -7.55 -7.92
C PRO A 168 13.63 -8.69 -8.09
N VAL A 169 13.12 -9.21 -6.98
CA VAL A 169 12.18 -10.35 -6.96
C VAL A 169 11.16 -10.16 -5.84
N ILE A 170 9.96 -10.67 -6.02
CA ILE A 170 8.99 -10.88 -4.94
C ILE A 170 8.80 -12.37 -4.74
N PHE A 171 8.82 -12.82 -3.48
CA PHE A 171 8.69 -14.22 -3.13
C PHE A 171 7.67 -14.40 -2.01
N TRP A 172 6.95 -15.52 -2.02
CA TRP A 172 5.91 -15.83 -1.05
C TRP A 172 5.70 -17.33 -0.91
N GLY A 173 5.04 -17.78 0.16
CA GLY A 173 4.64 -19.19 0.28
C GLY A 173 4.24 -19.61 1.67
N ASN A 174 3.74 -20.84 1.79
CA ASN A 174 3.39 -21.52 3.03
C ASN A 174 4.03 -22.92 3.06
N GLY A 175 5.34 -22.98 3.29
CA GLY A 175 6.14 -24.21 3.24
C GLY A 175 6.69 -24.57 1.84
N THR A 176 6.23 -23.91 0.77
CA THR A 176 6.88 -23.92 -0.55
C THR A 176 6.99 -22.50 -1.08
N THR A 177 8.21 -22.03 -1.32
CA THR A 177 8.47 -20.68 -1.80
C THR A 177 8.24 -20.58 -3.31
N GLN A 178 7.37 -19.65 -3.69
CA GLN A 178 7.19 -19.15 -5.05
C GLN A 178 7.93 -17.83 -5.19
N ALA A 179 8.36 -17.50 -6.41
CA ALA A 179 9.03 -16.24 -6.69
C ALA A 179 8.80 -15.81 -8.14
N ILE A 180 8.61 -14.50 -8.34
CA ILE A 180 8.58 -13.89 -9.68
C ILE A 180 9.47 -12.65 -9.72
N PRO A 181 10.11 -12.35 -10.87
CA PRO A 181 10.83 -11.09 -11.04
C PRO A 181 9.91 -9.90 -10.73
N LEU A 182 10.42 -8.93 -9.98
CA LEU A 182 9.64 -7.73 -9.69
C LEU A 182 9.46 -6.94 -11.00
N PRO A 183 8.22 -6.63 -11.45
CA PRO A 183 8.04 -5.97 -12.74
C PRO A 183 8.73 -4.60 -12.81
N ASN A 184 9.32 -4.24 -13.96
CA ASN A 184 10.06 -2.98 -14.14
C ASN A 184 9.24 -1.73 -13.76
N TYR A 185 7.93 -1.73 -14.04
CA TYR A 185 7.07 -0.61 -13.68
C TYR A 185 6.94 -0.45 -12.15
N VAL A 186 6.93 -1.56 -11.40
CA VAL A 186 6.93 -1.55 -9.94
C VAL A 186 8.30 -1.15 -9.41
N GLN A 187 9.39 -1.72 -9.95
CA GLN A 187 10.75 -1.31 -9.59
C GLN A 187 10.94 0.22 -9.73
N THR A 188 10.43 0.80 -10.82
CA THR A 188 10.49 2.25 -11.02
C THR A 188 9.70 3.00 -9.95
N ALA A 189 8.48 2.53 -9.61
CA ALA A 189 7.64 3.16 -8.60
C ALA A 189 8.28 3.09 -7.20
N LEU A 190 8.83 1.94 -6.81
CA LEU A 190 9.51 1.76 -5.52
C LEU A 190 10.81 2.57 -5.44
N GLY A 191 11.57 2.62 -6.54
CA GLY A 191 12.78 3.43 -6.61
C GLY A 191 12.49 4.92 -6.39
N MET A 192 11.35 5.43 -6.86
CA MET A 192 10.93 6.81 -6.57
C MET A 192 10.55 7.02 -5.11
N ASP A 193 9.90 6.05 -4.48
CA ASP A 193 9.50 6.13 -3.07
C ASP A 193 10.71 6.12 -2.13
N LEU A 194 11.68 5.22 -2.40
CA LEU A 194 12.92 5.14 -1.62
C LEU A 194 13.81 6.38 -1.80
N ASN A 195 13.94 6.88 -3.03
CA ASN A 195 14.77 8.04 -3.34
C ASN A 195 14.04 9.40 -3.20
N ARG A 196 12.75 9.39 -2.81
CA ARG A 196 11.88 10.57 -2.71
C ARG A 196 12.01 11.52 -3.90
N SER A 197 11.98 10.98 -5.12
CA SER A 197 12.09 11.82 -6.31
C SER A 197 10.93 12.82 -6.35
N PRO A 198 11.18 14.13 -6.54
CA PRO A 198 10.14 15.15 -6.50
C PRO A 198 9.23 15.13 -7.74
N THR A 199 9.45 14.21 -8.69
CA THR A 199 8.68 14.17 -9.94
C THR A 199 7.62 13.07 -9.88
N PRO A 200 6.32 13.41 -9.73
CA PRO A 200 5.29 12.40 -9.61
C PRO A 200 5.12 11.58 -10.89
N TYR A 201 4.99 10.26 -10.71
CA TYR A 201 4.76 9.27 -11.78
C TYR A 201 3.50 9.55 -12.63
N PHE A 202 2.55 10.36 -12.14
CA PHE A 202 1.33 10.74 -12.87
C PHE A 202 1.57 11.72 -14.03
N LEU A 203 2.65 12.49 -13.97
CA LEU A 203 2.97 13.50 -15.00
C LEU A 203 3.57 12.88 -16.27
N PHE A 204 3.99 11.61 -16.20
CA PHE A 204 4.56 10.86 -17.33
C PHE A 204 3.54 9.92 -17.98
N ALA A 205 2.28 10.32 -18.02
CA ALA A 205 1.24 9.64 -18.78
C ALA A 205 1.33 9.99 -20.27
#